data_AF-A0A3C0N1N4-F1
#
_entry.id   AF-A0A3C0N1N4-F1
#
_cell.length_a   1.000
_cell.length_b   1.000
_cell.length_c   1.000
_cell.angle_alpha   90.00
_cell.angle_beta   90.00
_cell.angle_gamma   90.00
#
_symmetry.space_group_name_H-M   'P 1'
#
loop_
_entity.id
_entity.type
_entity.pdbx_description
1 polymer ?
#
loop_
_entity_poly.entity_id
_entity_poly.type
_entity_poly.pdbx_seq_one_letter_code
_entity_poly.pdbx_strand_id
1 'polypeptide(L)' 'PFVFKHVALMPDVHLGKGALVGSVIATKDAIIPAAVGVDIGCGMMAIKTPFNAAQLEGKLKKIR' A
#
# COMPACT_ATOMS: atom_id res chain seq x y z
N PRO A 1 17.25 9.03 20.22
CA PRO A 1 16.82 8.73 18.82
C PRO A 1 15.40 8.17 18.81
N PHE A 2 14.49 8.72 17.99
CA PHE A 2 13.08 8.30 17.94
C PHE A 2 12.81 7.12 17.00
N VAL A 3 13.73 6.81 16.07
CA VAL A 3 13.64 5.63 15.20
C VAL A 3 13.91 4.37 16.03
N PHE A 4 13.02 3.40 15.95
CA PHE A 4 13.09 2.16 16.71
C PHE A 4 13.91 1.11 15.94
N LYS A 5 15.12 0.82 16.46
CA LYS A 5 16.06 -0.21 15.98
C LYS A 5 16.61 0.00 14.56
N HIS A 6 15.80 -0.21 13.51
CA HIS A 6 16.24 -0.19 12.11
C HIS A 6 15.13 0.29 11.17
N VAL A 7 15.51 0.65 9.95
CA VAL A 7 14.61 0.90 8.82
C VAL A 7 14.65 -0.29 7.88
N ALA A 8 13.50 -0.73 7.38
CA ALA A 8 13.41 -1.81 6.40
C ALA A 8 12.89 -1.29 5.06
N LEU A 9 13.33 -1.89 3.97
CA LEU A 9 12.88 -1.57 2.61
C LEU A 9 12.23 -2.81 1.99
N MET A 10 11.08 -2.62 1.36
CA MET A 10 10.42 -3.64 0.55
C MET A 10 11.15 -3.81 -0.79
N PRO A 11 11.01 -4.97 -1.47
CA PRO A 11 11.68 -5.22 -2.75
C PRO A 11 11.31 -4.26 -3.89
N ASP A 12 10.18 -3.56 -3.78
CA ASP A 12 9.65 -2.58 -4.73
C ASP A 12 10.03 -1.12 -4.38
N VAL A 13 10.99 -0.94 -3.47
CA VAL A 13 11.42 0.38 -3.00
C VAL A 13 11.86 1.30 -4.15
N HIS A 14 11.41 2.55 -4.10
CA HIS A 14 11.82 3.58 -5.05
C HIS A 14 11.72 4.99 -4.45
N LEU A 15 12.19 5.98 -5.20
CA LEU A 15 12.19 7.38 -4.78
C LEU A 15 10.76 7.86 -4.52
N GLY A 16 10.53 8.33 -3.30
CA GLY A 16 9.32 9.05 -2.91
C GLY A 16 9.65 10.47 -2.45
N LYS A 17 8.62 11.27 -2.20
CA LYS A 17 8.76 12.63 -1.70
C LYS A 17 8.76 12.63 -0.17
N GLY A 18 9.92 12.80 0.44
CA GLY A 18 10.12 12.83 1.90
C GLY A 18 10.59 11.50 2.48
N ALA A 19 9.88 10.41 2.21
CA ALA A 19 10.33 9.04 2.48
C ALA A 19 10.35 8.21 1.19
N LEU A 20 11.11 7.11 1.19
CA LEU A 20 11.07 6.13 0.09
C LEU A 20 9.73 5.39 0.12
N VAL A 21 9.11 5.22 -1.05
CA VAL A 21 7.94 4.34 -1.18
C VAL A 21 8.42 2.90 -0.95
N GLY A 22 7.65 2.13 -0.18
CA GLY A 22 8.06 0.78 0.23
C GLY A 22 9.01 0.75 1.43
N SER A 23 9.20 1.85 2.17
CA SER A 23 9.95 1.84 3.43
C SER A 23 9.08 1.58 4.65
N VAL A 24 9.64 0.91 5.66
CA VAL A 24 9.05 0.73 6.99
C VAL A 24 9.94 1.42 8.02
N ILE A 25 9.41 2.47 8.65
CA ILE A 25 10.10 3.28 9.66
C ILE A 25 9.29 3.22 10.96
N ALA A 26 9.72 2.37 11.89
CA ALA A 26 9.11 2.32 13.22
C ALA A 26 9.64 3.48 14.07
N THR A 27 8.75 4.22 14.73
CA THR A 27 9.09 5.35 15.61
C THR A 27 8.54 5.13 17.01
N LYS A 28 9.20 5.73 18.01
CA LYS A 28 8.74 5.80 19.39
C LYS A 28 8.46 7.26 19.75
N ASP A 29 7.26 7.53 20.28
CA ASP A 29 6.82 8.86 20.74
C ASP A 29 6.91 9.96 19.67
N ALA A 30 6.89 9.60 18.38
CA ALA A 30 7.01 10.52 17.25
C ALA A 30 6.24 10.03 16.02
N ILE A 31 5.77 10.96 15.18
CA ILE A 31 5.10 10.69 13.90
C ILE A 31 5.82 11.45 12.79
N ILE A 32 5.98 10.83 11.62
CA ILE A 32 6.58 11.45 10.42
C ILE A 32 5.50 11.47 9.31
N PRO A 33 4.75 12.57 9.12
CA PRO A 33 3.67 12.62 8.14
C PRO A 33 4.12 12.29 6.70
N ALA A 34 5.32 12.73 6.32
CA ALA A 34 5.89 12.45 5.00
C ALA A 34 6.18 10.95 4.75
N ALA A 35 6.30 10.14 5.81
CA ALA A 35 6.48 8.70 5.70
C ALA A 35 5.14 7.94 5.53
N VAL A 36 4.01 8.58 5.80
CA VAL A 36 2.67 8.01 5.56
C VAL A 36 2.29 8.11 4.08
N GLY A 37 2.70 9.19 3.41
CA GLY A 37 2.33 9.50 2.03
C GLY A 37 1.26 10.59 1.94
N VAL A 38 1.09 11.13 0.73
CA VAL A 38 0.11 12.20 0.47
C VAL A 38 -1.32 11.69 0.34
N ASP A 39 -1.48 10.43 -0.08
CA ASP A 39 -2.76 9.73 -0.20
C ASP A 39 -2.95 8.80 1.01
N ILE A 40 -3.45 9.37 2.11
CA ILE A 40 -3.60 8.65 3.38
C ILE A 40 -4.74 7.65 3.26
N GLY A 41 -4.43 6.38 3.55
CA GLY A 41 -5.37 5.28 3.40
C GLY A 41 -5.37 4.64 2.02
N CYS A 42 -4.45 5.04 1.13
CA CYS A 42 -4.21 4.33 -0.12
C CYS A 42 -3.94 2.85 0.15
N GLY A 43 -4.64 1.98 -0.57
CA GLY A 43 -4.61 0.55 -0.37
C GLY A 43 -5.59 -0.18 -1.27
N MET A 44 -5.61 -1.49 -1.18
CA MET A 44 -6.45 -2.35 -2.01
C MET A 44 -7.46 -3.11 -1.15
N MET A 45 -8.68 -3.26 -1.67
CA MET A 45 -9.70 -4.14 -1.13
C MET A 45 -10.11 -5.14 -2.22
N ALA A 46 -10.28 -6.41 -1.85
CA ALA A 46 -10.75 -7.45 -2.75
C ALA A 46 -11.91 -8.22 -2.10
N ILE A 47 -12.97 -8.46 -2.87
CA ILE A 47 -14.13 -9.26 -2.45
C ILE A 47 -14.22 -10.47 -3.36
N LYS A 48 -14.27 -11.66 -2.74
CA LYS A 48 -14.47 -12.91 -3.47
C LYS A 48 -15.92 -13.01 -3.93
N THR A 49 -16.12 -13.14 -5.24
CA THR A 49 -17.43 -13.38 -5.84
C THR A 49 -17.67 -14.88 -6.03
N PRO A 50 -18.93 -15.32 -6.25
CA PRO A 50 -19.23 -16.73 -6.54
C PRO A 50 -18.94 -17.13 -7.99
N PHE A 51 -18.39 -16.24 -8.82
CA PHE A 51 -18.18 -16.47 -10.25
C PHE A 51 -16.74 -16.86 -10.57
N ASN A 52 -16.55 -17.76 -11.53
CA ASN A 52 -15.25 -18.07 -12.12
C ASN A 52 -15.00 -17.25 -13.40
N ALA A 53 -13.76 -17.21 -13.87
CA ALA A 53 -13.34 -16.39 -15.01
C ALA A 53 -14.12 -16.71 -16.30
N ALA A 54 -14.41 -17.98 -16.58
CA ALA A 54 -15.14 -18.40 -17.79
C ALA A 54 -16.59 -17.87 -17.80
N GLN A 55 -17.22 -17.69 -16.64
CA GLN A 55 -18.56 -17.11 -16.55
C GLN A 55 -18.60 -15.60 -16.84
N LEU A 56 -17.44 -14.92 -16.78
CA LEU A 56 -17.32 -13.48 -16.93
C LEU A 56 -16.90 -13.04 -18.34
N GLU A 57 -16.43 -13.98 -19.18
CA GLU A 57 -15.97 -13.69 -20.52
C GLU A 57 -17.06 -13.01 -21.37
N GLY A 58 -16.73 -11.86 -21.96
CA GLY A 58 -17.67 -11.01 -22.72
C GLY A 58 -18.78 -10.33 -21.90
N LYS A 59 -18.84 -10.52 -20.58
CA LYS A 59 -19.93 -10.02 -19.70
C LYS A 59 -19.50 -8.98 -18.67
N LEU A 60 -18.20 -8.68 -18.52
CA LEU A 60 -17.66 -7.77 -17.49
C LEU A 60 -18.32 -6.38 -17.47
N LYS A 61 -18.56 -5.76 -18.63
CA LYS A 61 -19.24 -4.44 -18.70
C LYS A 61 -20.71 -4.47 -18.30
N LYS A 62 -21.34 -5.65 -18.25
CA LYS A 62 -22.75 -5.82 -17.83
C LYS A 62 -22.88 -6.08 -16.33
N ILE A 63 -21.79 -6.49 -15.68
CA ILE A 63 -21.76 -6.91 -14.27
C ILE A 63 -21.21 -5.79 -13.37
N ARG A 64 -20.43 -4.86 -13.94
CA ARG A 64 -19.83 -3.71 -13.28
C ARG A 64 -20.55 -2.43 -13.68
#